data_AF-A0A9D4KE66-F1
#
_entry.id   AF-A0A9D4KE66-F1
#
_cell.length_a   1.000
_cell.length_b   1.000
_cell.length_c   1.000
_cell.angle_alpha   90.00
_cell.angle_beta   90.00
_cell.angle_gamma   90.00
#
_symmetry.space_group_name_H-M   'P 1'
#
loop_
_entity.id
_entity.type
_entity.pdbx_description
1 polymer ?
#
loop_
_entity_poly.entity_id
_entity_poly.type
_entity_poly.pdbx_seq_one_letter_code
_entity_poly.pdbx_strand_id
1 'polypeptide(L)' 'MFPVDVQVQTRVKKGFFRLCELPQVMRAVDGTLIPIIAPKEHNEAFVRKKGFHALNIQGMVDSELR' A
#
# COMPACT_ATOMS: atom_id res chain seq x y z
N MET A 1 -7.44 -4.15 -7.03
CA MET A 1 -8.81 -4.70 -6.95
C MET A 1 -8.90 -5.69 -5.79
N PHE A 2 -9.97 -5.64 -5.01
CA PHE A 2 -10.16 -6.58 -3.89
C PHE A 2 -10.49 -7.99 -4.43
N PRO A 3 -9.87 -9.07 -3.91
CA PRO A 3 -10.12 -10.41 -4.43
C PRO A 3 -11.54 -10.87 -4.08
N VAL A 4 -12.37 -11.12 -5.11
CA VAL A 4 -13.74 -11.61 -4.93
C VAL A 4 -13.79 -13.13 -4.78
N ASP A 5 -12.87 -13.84 -5.44
CA ASP A 5 -12.79 -15.31 -5.40
C ASP A 5 -12.36 -15.82 -4.00
N VAL A 6 -13.22 -16.64 -3.39
CA VAL A 6 -13.02 -17.23 -2.06
C VAL A 6 -11.75 -18.10 -1.97
N GLN A 7 -11.37 -18.79 -3.05
CA GLN A 7 -10.14 -19.59 -3.10
C GLN A 7 -8.91 -18.68 -3.04
N VAL A 8 -8.95 -17.56 -3.75
CA VAL A 8 -7.89 -16.54 -3.68
C VAL A 8 -7.82 -15.95 -2.28
N GLN A 9 -8.95 -15.56 -1.69
CA GLN A 9 -8.98 -15.04 -0.32
C GLN A 9 -8.41 -16.05 0.68
N THR A 10 -8.78 -17.32 0.56
CA THR A 10 -8.30 -18.41 1.43
C THR A 10 -6.79 -18.60 1.30
N ARG A 11 -6.27 -18.59 0.07
CA ARG A 11 -4.82 -18.67 -0.20
C ARG A 11 -4.07 -17.52 0.46
N VAL A 12 -4.55 -16.29 0.29
CA VAL A 12 -3.89 -15.10 0.84
C VAL A 12 -3.90 -15.09 2.36
N LYS A 13 -5.04 -15.39 2.99
CA LYS A 13 -5.16 -15.49 4.46
C LYS A 13 -4.18 -16.53 5.03
N LYS A 14 -4.10 -17.71 4.41
CA LYS A 14 -3.14 -18.76 4.82
C LYS A 14 -1.70 -18.33 4.62
N GLY A 15 -1.40 -17.60 3.54
CA GLY A 15 -0.05 -17.10 3.27
C GLY A 15 0.42 -16.12 4.34
N PHE A 16 -0.39 -15.12 4.69
CA PHE A 16 -0.05 -14.19 5.77
C PHE A 16 0.03 -14.87 7.14
N PHE A 17 -0.90 -15.78 7.45
CA PHE A 17 -0.84 -16.52 8.72
C PHE A 17 0.48 -17.32 8.84
N ARG A 18 0.98 -17.91 7.75
CA ARG A 18 2.29 -18.58 7.77
C ARG A 18 3.49 -17.63 7.91
N LEU A 19 3.38 -16.40 7.41
CA LEU A 19 4.47 -15.42 7.46
C LEU A 19 4.59 -14.72 8.82
N CYS A 20 3.47 -14.37 9.44
CA CYS A 20 3.47 -13.50 10.62
C CYS A 20 2.45 -13.90 11.70
N GLU A 21 1.82 -15.08 11.58
CA GLU A 21 0.84 -15.61 12.56
C GLU A 21 -0.39 -14.73 12.78
N LEU A 22 -0.61 -13.74 11.91
CA LEU A 22 -1.78 -12.87 11.96
C LEU A 22 -2.96 -13.51 11.19
N PRO A 23 -4.08 -13.81 11.87
CA PRO A 23 -5.23 -14.41 11.22
C PRO A 23 -5.98 -13.40 10.36
N GLN A 24 -6.61 -13.89 9.29
CA GLN A 24 -7.54 -13.14 8.43
C GLN A 24 -6.95 -11.91 7.71
N VAL A 25 -5.61 -11.80 7.61
CA VAL A 25 -4.97 -10.74 6.83
C VAL A 25 -5.27 -10.96 5.35
N MET A 26 -5.85 -9.93 4.73
CA MET A 26 -6.24 -9.96 3.32
C MET A 26 -5.19 -9.34 2.41
N ARG A 27 -4.54 -8.26 2.84
CA ARG A 27 -3.47 -7.56 2.12
C ARG A 27 -2.63 -6.78 3.11
N ALA A 28 -1.36 -6.57 2.77
CA ALA A 28 -0.53 -5.56 3.40
C ALA A 28 -0.62 -4.27 2.58
N VAL A 29 -0.69 -3.13 3.25
CA VAL A 29 -0.60 -1.81 2.61
C VAL A 29 0.73 -1.22 3.00
N ASP A 30 1.53 -0.85 2.01
CA ASP A 30 2.77 -0.12 2.23
C ASP A 30 2.70 1.23 1.50
N GLY A 31 3.21 2.25 2.18
CA GLY A 31 3.15 3.64 1.74
C GLY A 31 4.54 4.23 1.63
N THR A 32 4.87 4.76 0.46
CA THR A 32 6.14 5.45 0.21
C THR A 32 5.89 6.91 -0.15
N LEU A 33 6.65 7.80 0.48
CA LEU A 33 6.70 9.21 0.09
C LEU A 33 7.72 9.39 -1.03
N ILE A 34 7.22 9.68 -2.22
CA ILE A 34 8.03 9.92 -3.42
C ILE A 34 8.18 11.43 -3.61
N PRO A 35 9.42 11.97 -3.60
CA PRO A 35 9.66 13.37 -3.95
C PRO A 35 9.22 13.64 -5.39
N ILE A 36 8.58 14.79 -5.60
CA ILE A 36 8.12 15.22 -6.93
C ILE A 36 8.58 16.64 -7.23
N ILE A 37 8.56 16.98 -8.51
CA ILE A 37 8.57 18.39 -8.93
C ILE A 37 7.18 18.96 -8.60
N ALA A 38 7.17 20.15 -7.99
CA ALA A 38 5.94 20.83 -7.63
C ALA A 38 5.02 21.02 -8.85
N PRO A 39 3.73 20.66 -8.77
CA PRO A 39 2.75 21.02 -9.78
C PRO A 39 2.65 22.56 -9.91
N LYS A 40 2.24 23.05 -11.08
CA LYS A 40 2.08 24.51 -11.29
C LYS A 40 0.92 25.08 -10.48
N GLU A 41 -0.15 24.30 -10.33
CA GLU A 41 -1.35 24.66 -9.59
C GLU A 41 -1.39 23.89 -8.28
N HIS A 42 -1.81 24.56 -7.19
CA HIS A 42 -1.97 23.97 -5.86
C HIS A 42 -0.73 23.26 -5.31
N ASN A 43 0.48 23.81 -5.56
CA ASN A 43 1.73 23.19 -5.10
C ASN A 43 1.80 23.01 -3.58
N GLU A 44 1.13 23.89 -2.83
CA GLU A 44 1.04 23.87 -1.38
C GLU A 44 0.42 22.58 -0.85
N ALA A 45 -0.47 21.95 -1.64
CA ALA A 45 -1.09 20.67 -1.29
C ALA A 45 -0.11 19.50 -1.31
N PHE A 46 1.05 19.66 -1.93
CA PHE A 46 2.07 18.63 -2.06
C PHE A 46 3.26 18.85 -1.10
N VAL A 47 3.26 19.94 -0.32
CA VAL A 47 4.30 20.23 0.66
C VAL A 47 4.11 19.35 1.89
N ARG A 48 5.13 18.57 2.23
CA ARG A 48 5.13 17.71 3.42
C ARG A 48 5.88 18.34 4.60
N LYS A 49 5.74 17.78 5.81
CA LYS A 49 6.34 18.30 7.07
C LYS A 49 7.87 18.56 7.02
N LYS A 50 8.63 17.94 6.10
CA LYS A 50 10.08 18.21 5.93
C LYS A 50 10.38 19.24 4.82
N GLY A 51 9.40 20.03 4.39
CA GLY A 51 9.62 21.22 3.57
C GLY A 51 9.89 20.97 2.08
N PHE A 52 9.49 19.81 1.54
CA PHE A 52 9.58 19.55 0.09
C PHE A 52 8.29 18.92 -0.46
N HIS A 53 8.16 18.97 -1.78
CA HIS A 53 7.01 18.42 -2.51
C HIS A 53 7.11 16.91 -2.66
N ALA A 54 6.08 16.18 -2.21
CA ALA A 54 6.04 14.73 -2.29
C ALA A 54 4.61 14.21 -2.48
N LEU A 55 4.51 13.03 -3.11
CA LEU A 55 3.30 12.23 -3.17
C LEU A 55 3.41 11.05 -2.21
N ASN A 56 2.34 10.78 -1.47
CA ASN A 56 2.21 9.52 -0.77
C ASN A 56 1.61 8.50 -1.74
N ILE A 57 2.41 7.54 -2.18
CA ILE A 57 1.96 6.42 -3.01
C ILE A 57 1.76 5.22 -2.10
N GLN A 58 0.63 4.55 -2.22
CA GLN A 58 0.31 3.35 -1.46
C GLN A 58 0.01 2.19 -2.40
N GLY A 59 0.68 1.07 -2.16
CA GLY A 59 0.43 -0.20 -2.82
C GLY A 59 -0.23 -1.18 -1.86
N MET A 60 -1.01 -2.12 -2.41
CA MET A 60 -1.50 -3.25 -1.66
C MET A 60 -0.90 -4.53 -2.23
N VAL A 61 -0.31 -5.36 -1.39
CA VAL A 61 0.33 -6.61 -1.80
C VAL A 61 -0.23 -7.80 -1.02
N ASP A 62 -0.14 -8.98 -1.61
CA ASP A 62 -0.33 -10.24 -0.89
C ASP A 62 0.98 -10.77 -0.27
N SER A 63 0.88 -11.94 0.36
CA SER A 63 2.02 -12.62 1.02
C SER A 63 3.07 -13.14 0.03
N GLU A 64 2.77 -13.18 -1.27
CA GLU A 64 3.69 -13.56 -2.34
C GLU A 64 4.28 -12.32 -3.04
N LEU A 65 4.09 -11.12 -2.47
CA LEU A 65 4.53 -9.82 -3.00
C LEU A 65 3.89 -9.48 -4.36
N ARG A 66 2.64 -9.92 -4.59
CA ARG A 66 1.86 -9.63 -5.80
C ARG A 66 0.77 -8.59 -5.58
#